data_AF-A0A261SC72-F1
#
_entry.id   AF-A0A261SC72-F1
#
_cell.length_a   1.000
_cell.length_b   1.000
_cell.length_c   1.000
_cell.angle_alpha   90.00
_cell.angle_beta   90.00
_cell.angle_gamma   90.00
#
_symmetry.space_group_name_H-M   'P 1'
#
loop_
_entity.id
_entity.type
_entity.pdbx_description
1 polymer ?
#
loop_
_entity_poly.entity_id
_entity_poly.type
_entity_poly.pdbx_seq_one_letter_code
_entity_poly.pdbx_strand_id
1 'polypeptide(L)'
;MTSPSPQILELYREIVAVTASMLNAARTEDWNSVLTHGLSYCEAVERLRHIGVGELLDDDERRQKHDMLVQILENDAHTRDLAMPELARMSELLGRMKRQQGALRAYAGTKARAL
;
A
#
# COMPACT_ATOMS: atom_id res chain seq x y z
N MET A 1 14.05 -12.44 -34.02
CA MET A 1 14.92 -12.53 -32.84
C MET A 1 14.46 -11.44 -31.89
N THR A 2 13.80 -11.78 -30.78
CA THR A 2 13.36 -10.81 -29.77
C THR A 2 14.59 -10.29 -29.04
N SER A 3 14.90 -9.01 -29.17
CA SER A 3 15.88 -8.35 -28.31
C SER A 3 15.47 -8.57 -26.84
N PRO A 4 16.42 -8.77 -25.92
CA PRO A 4 16.10 -8.85 -24.50
C PRO A 4 15.37 -7.57 -24.07
N SER A 5 14.25 -7.73 -23.36
CA SER A 5 13.47 -6.61 -22.85
C SER A 5 14.34 -5.72 -21.95
N PRO A 6 14.24 -4.39 -22.03
CA PRO A 6 14.95 -3.48 -21.15
C PRO A 6 14.72 -3.83 -19.68
N GLN A 7 15.77 -3.69 -18.86
CA GLN A 7 15.72 -4.07 -17.45
C GLN A 7 14.65 -3.26 -16.71
N ILE A 8 14.44 -2.00 -17.11
CA ILE A 8 13.39 -1.14 -16.55
C ILE A 8 12.00 -1.74 -16.78
N LEU A 9 11.69 -2.28 -17.96
CA LEU A 9 10.37 -2.84 -18.25
C LEU A 9 10.09 -4.11 -17.45
N GLU A 10 11.13 -4.89 -17.16
CA GLU A 10 10.99 -6.08 -16.30
C GLU A 10 10.63 -5.68 -14.86
N LEU A 11 11.25 -4.64 -14.31
CA LEU A 11 10.87 -4.13 -13.00
C LEU A 11 9.46 -3.57 -12.98
N TYR A 12 9.02 -2.87 -14.02
CA TYR A 12 7.62 -2.43 -14.12
C TYR A 12 6.65 -3.62 -14.16
N ARG A 13 6.96 -4.70 -14.89
CA ARG A 13 6.15 -5.94 -14.88
C ARG A 13 6.09 -6.55 -13.49
N GLU A 14 7.21 -6.60 -12.78
CA GLU A 14 7.27 -7.10 -11.41
C GLU A 14 6.40 -6.26 -10.47
N ILE A 15 6.46 -4.92 -10.59
CA ILE A 15 5.65 -4.01 -9.78
C ILE A 15 4.15 -4.15 -10.10
N VAL A 16 3.78 -4.37 -11.37
CA VAL A 16 2.40 -4.70 -11.75
C VAL A 16 1.95 -5.99 -11.06
N ALA A 17 2.77 -7.04 -11.08
CA ALA A 17 2.42 -8.32 -10.48
C ALA A 17 2.25 -8.24 -8.95
N VAL A 18 3.14 -7.53 -8.26
CA VAL A 18 3.05 -7.39 -6.79
C VAL A 18 1.86 -6.51 -6.37
N THR A 19 1.58 -5.41 -7.09
CA THR A 19 0.40 -4.57 -6.78
C THR A 19 -0.92 -5.28 -7.11
N ALA A 20 -0.95 -6.13 -8.12
CA ALA A 20 -2.11 -7.00 -8.38
C ALA A 20 -2.31 -8.04 -7.25
N SER A 21 -1.22 -8.61 -6.72
CA SER A 21 -1.27 -9.52 -5.57
C SER A 21 -1.74 -8.81 -4.29
N MET A 22 -1.28 -7.57 -4.06
CA MET A 22 -1.77 -6.71 -2.97
C MET A 22 -3.29 -6.48 -3.09
N LEU A 23 -3.77 -6.09 -4.28
CA LEU A 23 -5.19 -5.86 -4.50
C LEU A 23 -6.01 -7.14 -4.29
N ASN A 24 -5.52 -8.28 -4.77
CA ASN A 24 -6.21 -9.55 -4.58
C ASN A 24 -6.31 -9.95 -3.09
N ALA A 25 -5.22 -9.79 -2.34
CA ALA A 25 -5.22 -10.02 -0.90
C ALA A 25 -6.16 -9.05 -0.15
N ALA A 26 -6.20 -7.77 -0.55
CA ALA A 26 -7.11 -6.79 0.01
C ALA A 26 -8.59 -7.14 -0.26
N ARG A 27 -8.90 -7.66 -1.45
CA ARG A 27 -10.26 -8.14 -1.80
C ARG A 27 -10.73 -9.30 -0.92
N THR A 28 -9.81 -10.11 -0.40
CA THR A 28 -10.08 -11.20 0.54
C THR A 28 -9.85 -10.81 2.00
N GLU A 29 -9.64 -9.51 2.29
CA GLU A 29 -9.34 -8.96 3.61
C GLU A 29 -8.09 -9.56 4.29
N ASP A 30 -7.18 -10.15 3.51
CA ASP A 30 -5.92 -10.72 4.02
C ASP A 30 -4.83 -9.63 4.13
N TRP A 31 -4.97 -8.79 5.15
CA TRP A 31 -4.07 -7.66 5.38
C TRP A 31 -2.63 -8.07 5.68
N ASN A 32 -2.40 -9.28 6.20
CA ASN A 32 -1.05 -9.80 6.42
C ASN A 32 -0.36 -10.06 5.07
N SER A 33 -1.06 -10.67 4.12
CA SER A 33 -0.53 -10.86 2.77
C SER A 33 -0.37 -9.52 2.04
N VAL A 34 -1.27 -8.55 2.21
CA VAL A 34 -1.09 -7.19 1.66
C VAL A 34 0.23 -6.58 2.15
N LEU A 35 0.52 -6.67 3.45
CA LEU A 35 1.78 -6.15 4.01
C LEU A 35 3.01 -6.91 3.51
N THR A 36 2.90 -8.23 3.37
CA THR A 36 3.98 -9.08 2.84
C THR A 36 4.32 -8.70 1.41
N HIS A 37 3.31 -8.57 0.54
CA HIS A 37 3.50 -8.07 -0.82
C HIS A 37 4.01 -6.63 -0.86
N GLY A 38 3.59 -5.78 0.10
CA GLY A 38 4.10 -4.42 0.25
C GLY A 38 5.61 -4.34 0.48
N LEU A 39 6.22 -5.32 1.15
CA LEU A 39 7.68 -5.41 1.28
C LEU A 39 8.34 -5.68 -0.07
N SER A 40 7.83 -6.65 -0.84
CA SER A 40 8.32 -6.94 -2.19
C SER A 40 8.14 -5.76 -3.15
N TYR A 41 7.04 -5.01 -3.02
CA TYR A 41 6.83 -3.76 -3.75
C TYR A 41 7.94 -2.75 -3.45
N CYS A 42 8.24 -2.51 -2.16
CA CYS A 42 9.32 -1.60 -1.77
C CYS A 42 10.69 -2.02 -2.34
N GLU A 43 11.01 -3.31 -2.32
CA GLU A 43 12.24 -3.86 -2.89
C GLU A 43 12.33 -3.69 -4.42
N ALA A 44 11.23 -3.92 -5.13
CA ALA A 44 11.16 -3.73 -6.58
C ALA A 44 11.30 -2.24 -6.97
N VAL A 45 10.63 -1.35 -6.24
CA VAL A 45 10.76 0.10 -6.44
C VAL A 45 12.17 0.59 -6.09
N GLU A 46 12.82 0.03 -5.07
CA GLU A 46 14.21 0.38 -4.75
C GLU A 46 15.18 -0.03 -5.86
N ARG A 47 15.02 -1.24 -6.42
CA ARG A 47 15.78 -1.64 -7.62
C ARG A 47 15.50 -0.71 -8.80
N LEU A 48 14.25 -0.29 -8.98
CA LEU A 48 13.87 0.62 -10.07
C LEU A 48 14.55 1.97 -9.94
N ARG A 49 14.68 2.51 -8.72
CA ARG A 49 15.42 3.75 -8.44
C ARG A 49 16.91 3.68 -8.82
N HIS A 50 17.49 2.49 -8.76
CA HIS A 50 18.91 2.26 -9.07
C HIS A 50 19.17 2.02 -10.57
N ILE A 51 18.13 1.75 -11.36
CA ILE A 51 18.26 1.78 -12.82
C ILE A 51 18.35 3.26 -13.22
N GLY A 52 19.57 3.70 -13.50
CA GLY A 52 19.83 5.08 -13.94
C GLY A 52 19.00 5.46 -15.17
N VAL A 53 18.83 6.77 -15.38
CA VAL A 53 18.03 7.40 -16.46
C VAL A 53 18.54 7.08 -17.90
N GLY A 54 19.46 6.11 -18.05
CA GLY A 54 20.22 5.85 -19.26
C GLY A 54 19.68 4.78 -20.20
N GLU A 55 18.66 3.99 -19.84
CA GLU A 55 18.04 3.07 -20.79
C GLU A 55 17.17 3.85 -21.79
N LEU A 56 17.67 3.97 -23.03
CA LEU A 56 16.92 4.52 -24.16
C LEU A 56 15.81 3.52 -24.53
N LEU A 57 14.57 3.91 -24.23
CA LEU A 57 13.38 3.19 -24.68
C LEU A 57 12.93 3.68 -26.05
N ASP A 58 12.53 2.78 -26.92
CA ASP A 58 11.80 3.14 -28.14
C ASP A 58 10.36 3.58 -27.83
N ASP A 59 9.60 3.96 -28.85
CA ASP A 59 8.24 4.45 -28.68
C ASP A 59 7.25 3.39 -28.19
N ASP A 60 7.44 2.11 -28.59
CA ASP A 60 6.60 1.00 -28.13
C ASP A 60 6.89 0.67 -26.67
N GLU A 61 8.15 0.66 -26.27
CA GLU A 61 8.59 0.43 -24.90
C GLU A 61 8.14 1.55 -23.95
N ARG A 62 8.13 2.81 -24.42
CA ARG A 62 7.57 3.94 -23.66
C ARG A 62 6.06 3.79 -23.45
N ARG A 63 5.32 3.38 -24.47
CA ARG A 63 3.88 3.08 -24.36
C ARG A 63 3.65 1.96 -23.36
N GLN A 64 4.39 0.86 -23.47
CA GLN A 64 4.27 -0.27 -22.55
C GLN A 64 4.54 0.14 -21.09
N LYS A 65 5.61 0.92 -20.85
CA LYS A 65 5.93 1.46 -19.53
C LYS A 65 4.80 2.33 -18.97
N HIS A 66 4.21 3.19 -19.81
CA HIS A 66 3.10 4.04 -19.42
C HIS A 66 1.88 3.21 -19.00
N ASP A 67 1.51 2.19 -19.78
CA ASP A 67 0.35 1.35 -19.48
C ASP A 67 0.54 0.58 -18.16
N MET A 68 1.74 0.08 -17.90
CA MET A 68 2.08 -0.55 -16.62
C MET A 68 2.00 0.44 -15.45
N LEU A 69 2.43 1.70 -15.64
CA LEU A 69 2.31 2.72 -14.60
C LEU A 69 0.85 3.03 -14.26
N VAL A 70 -0.02 3.13 -15.26
CA VAL A 70 -1.46 3.30 -15.05
C VAL A 70 -2.02 2.13 -14.23
N GLN A 71 -1.71 0.90 -14.62
CA GLN A 71 -2.18 -0.31 -13.93
C GLN A 71 -1.71 -0.37 -12.46
N ILE A 72 -0.46 0.02 -12.18
CA ILE A 72 0.08 0.11 -10.82
C ILE A 72 -0.75 1.10 -9.98
N LEU A 73 -0.98 2.30 -10.52
CA LEU A 73 -1.73 3.35 -9.81
C LEU A 73 -3.19 2.95 -9.56
N GLU A 74 -3.82 2.27 -10.52
CA GLU A 74 -5.18 1.72 -10.37
C GLU A 74 -5.23 0.63 -9.29
N ASN A 75 -4.28 -0.30 -9.27
CA ASN A 75 -4.19 -1.32 -8.23
C ASN A 75 -4.03 -0.70 -6.82
N ASP A 76 -3.17 0.30 -6.70
CA ASP A 76 -2.92 1.01 -5.44
C ASP A 76 -4.13 1.84 -4.98
N ALA A 77 -4.85 2.48 -5.91
CA ALA A 77 -6.09 3.19 -5.61
C ALA A 77 -7.14 2.22 -5.06
N HIS A 78 -7.42 1.13 -5.77
CA HIS A 78 -8.40 0.14 -5.33
C HIS A 78 -8.02 -0.53 -4.02
N THR A 79 -6.73 -0.80 -3.78
CA THR A 79 -6.26 -1.35 -2.49
C THR A 79 -6.54 -0.38 -1.34
N ARG A 80 -6.31 0.93 -1.56
CA ARG A 80 -6.62 1.97 -0.57
C ARG A 80 -8.11 2.14 -0.34
N ASP A 81 -8.92 2.07 -1.39
CA ASP A 81 -10.39 2.17 -1.28
C ASP A 81 -10.97 1.06 -0.39
N LEU A 82 -10.36 -0.13 -0.40
CA LEU A 82 -10.72 -1.23 0.49
C LEU A 82 -10.22 -1.01 1.93
N ALA A 83 -9.01 -0.48 2.12
CA ALA A 83 -8.37 -0.38 3.43
C ALA A 83 -8.83 0.85 4.25
N MET A 84 -8.98 2.01 3.60
CA MET A 84 -9.20 3.29 4.29
C MET A 84 -10.49 3.36 5.11
N PRO A 85 -11.65 2.84 4.66
CA PRO A 85 -12.89 2.90 5.43
C PRO A 85 -12.79 2.14 6.77
N GLU A 86 -12.21 0.95 6.75
CA GLU A 86 -12.10 0.12 7.96
C GLU A 86 -11.09 0.73 8.96
N LEU A 87 -9.97 1.26 8.47
CA LEU A 87 -9.02 2.01 9.31
C LEU A 87 -9.67 3.24 9.97
N ALA A 88 -10.51 3.97 9.24
CA ALA A 88 -11.25 5.10 9.80
C ALA A 88 -12.24 4.64 10.89
N ARG A 89 -12.96 3.54 10.65
CA ARG A 89 -13.90 2.93 11.62
C ARG A 89 -13.18 2.50 12.90
N MET A 90 -12.05 1.81 12.79
CA MET A 90 -11.25 1.37 13.94
C MET A 90 -10.70 2.55 14.74
N SER A 91 -10.22 3.59 14.04
CA SER A 91 -9.72 4.82 14.66
C SER A 91 -10.79 5.52 15.49
N GLU A 92 -12.02 5.60 14.98
CA GLU A 92 -13.15 6.17 15.69
C GLU A 92 -13.48 5.35 16.95
N LEU A 93 -13.55 4.02 16.83
CA LEU A 93 -13.85 3.13 17.94
C LEU A 93 -12.82 3.23 19.07
N LEU A 94 -11.52 3.22 18.73
CA LEU A 94 -10.43 3.43 19.69
C LEU A 94 -10.52 4.80 20.36
N GLY A 95 -10.88 5.84 19.61
CA GLY A 95 -11.12 7.18 20.14
C GLY A 95 -12.27 7.20 21.17
N ARG A 96 -13.38 6.52 20.88
CA ARG A 96 -14.51 6.37 21.82
C ARG A 96 -14.08 5.67 23.11
N MET A 97 -13.34 4.55 23.00
CA MET A 97 -12.85 3.82 24.17
C MET A 97 -11.93 4.66 25.06
N LYS A 98 -10.98 5.40 24.48
CA LYS A 98 -10.08 6.29 25.24
C LYS A 98 -10.83 7.36 26.00
N ARG A 99 -11.86 7.98 25.39
CA ARG A 99 -12.71 8.98 26.06
C ARG A 99 -13.49 8.36 27.23
N GLN A 100 -14.05 7.16 27.04
CA GLN A 100 -14.75 6.43 28.10
C GLN A 100 -13.82 6.12 29.28
N GLN A 101 -12.60 5.63 29.02
CA GLN A 101 -11.60 5.39 30.06
C GLN A 101 -11.20 6.68 30.78
N GLY A 102 -11.04 7.79 30.06
CA GLY A 102 -10.76 9.11 30.65
C GLY A 102 -11.84 9.58 31.60
N ALA A 103 -13.11 9.48 31.20
CA ALA A 103 -14.25 9.82 32.05
C ALA A 103 -14.28 8.96 33.32
N LEU A 104 -14.15 7.63 33.20
CA LEU A 104 -14.11 6.73 34.35
C LEU A 104 -12.97 7.07 35.33
N ARG A 105 -11.77 7.38 34.82
CA ARG A 105 -10.63 7.81 35.65
C ARG A 105 -10.88 9.12 36.36
N ALA A 106 -11.50 10.10 35.70
CA ALA A 106 -11.85 11.38 36.32
C ALA A 106 -12.82 11.18 37.49
N TYR A 107 -13.91 10.42 37.29
CA TYR A 107 -14.88 10.12 38.35
C TYR A 107 -14.24 9.36 39.53
N ALA A 108 -13.38 8.38 39.27
CA ALA A 108 -12.67 7.65 40.31
C ALA A 108 -11.69 8.54 41.10
N GLY A 109 -10.98 9.44 40.41
CA GLY A 109 -10.08 10.41 41.03
C GLY A 109 -10.81 11.46 41.88
N THR A 110 -11.99 11.91 41.44
CA THR A 110 -12.84 12.81 42.24
C THR A 110 -13.34 12.12 43.51
N LYS A 111 -13.69 10.83 43.45
CA LYS A 111 -14.13 10.05 44.61
C LYS A 111 -12.99 9.80 45.62
N ALA A 112 -11.75 9.62 45.15
CA ALA A 112 -10.58 9.44 46.00
C ALA A 112 -10.12 10.74 46.70
N ARG A 113 -10.47 11.91 46.15
CA ARG A 113 -10.09 13.23 46.69
C ARG A 113 -11.12 13.80 47.67
N ALA A 114 -12.26 13.13 47.83
CA ALA A 114 -13.35 13.48 48.73
C ALA A 114 -13.35 12.66 50.04
N LEU A 115 -12.31 11.84 50.26
CA LEU A 115 -12.02 11.07 51.48
C LEU A 115 -10.71 11.58 52.08
#